data_AF-A0A125RA73-F1
#
_entry.id   AF-A0A125RA73-F1
#
_cell.length_a   1.000
_cell.length_b   1.000
_cell.length_c   1.000
_cell.angle_alpha   90.00
_cell.angle_beta   90.00
_cell.angle_gamma   90.00
#
_symmetry.space_group_name_H-M   'P 1'
#
loop_
_entity.id
_entity.type
_entity.pdbx_description
1 polymer ?
#
loop_
_entity_poly.entity_id
_entity_poly.type
_entity_poly.pdbx_seq_one_letter_code
_entity_poly.pdbx_strand_id
1 'polypeptide(L)' 'MQLDGKMIKKDGHDYLMKALNFPEYYGKNLDALYDILTEMDCEIELINSEEVDKDIIDTFKDAASENDFLKFEILY' A
#
# COMPACT_ATOMS: atom_id res chain seq x y z
N MET A 1 1.36 -0.56 10.60
CA MET A 1 0.60 -1.68 10.01
C MET A 1 1.57 -2.48 9.17
N GLN A 2 1.53 -3.82 9.21
CA GLN A 2 2.48 -4.64 8.44
C GLN A 2 1.79 -5.27 7.24
N LEU A 3 2.39 -5.11 6.06
CA LEU A 3 2.02 -5.75 4.81
C LEU A 3 3.04 -6.83 4.44
N ASP A 4 2.55 -7.94 3.91
CA ASP A 4 3.38 -9.01 3.37
C ASP A 4 3.34 -9.00 1.84
N GLY A 5 4.51 -8.79 1.21
CA GLY A 5 4.65 -8.80 -0.24
C GLY A 5 4.22 -10.09 -0.91
N LYS A 6 4.33 -11.24 -0.23
CA LYS A 6 3.82 -12.53 -0.74
C LYS A 6 2.30 -12.52 -0.85
N MET A 7 1.62 -11.85 0.09
CA MET A 7 0.17 -11.72 0.08
C MET A 7 -0.28 -10.69 -0.95
N ILE A 8 0.47 -9.60 -1.14
CA ILE A 8 0.24 -8.65 -2.24
C ILE A 8 0.37 -9.36 -3.58
N LYS A 9 1.39 -10.17 -3.80
CA LYS A 9 1.57 -10.93 -5.04
C LYS A 9 0.43 -11.93 -5.31
N LYS A 10 -0.07 -12.57 -4.25
CA LYS A 10 -1.08 -13.62 -4.34
C LYS A 10 -2.50 -13.07 -4.53
N ASP A 11 -2.87 -12.08 -3.72
CA ASP A 11 -4.24 -11.58 -3.58
C ASP A 11 -4.37 -10.10 -4.03
N GLY A 12 -3.27 -9.44 -4.37
CA GLY A 12 -3.26 -8.10 -4.97
C GLY A 12 -3.96 -7.05 -4.12
N HIS A 13 -4.77 -6.24 -4.81
CA HIS A 13 -5.58 -5.19 -4.22
C HIS A 13 -6.61 -5.71 -3.20
N ASP A 14 -7.04 -6.97 -3.27
CA ASP A 14 -7.97 -7.54 -2.28
C ASP A 14 -7.30 -7.73 -0.91
N TYR A 15 -6.00 -8.05 -0.89
CA TYR A 15 -5.24 -8.10 0.34
C TYR A 15 -5.02 -6.70 0.90
N LEU A 16 -4.62 -5.73 0.07
CA LEU A 16 -4.43 -4.34 0.50
C LEU A 16 -5.70 -3.76 1.12
N MET A 17 -6.84 -3.97 0.46
CA MET A 17 -8.14 -3.50 0.94
C MET A 17 -8.48 -4.04 2.33
N LYS A 18 -8.21 -5.32 2.58
CA LYS A 18 -8.47 -5.95 3.89
C LYS A 18 -7.44 -5.55 4.95
N ALA A 19 -6.16 -5.53 4.58
CA ALA A 19 -5.06 -5.27 5.50
C ALA A 19 -5.06 -3.82 5.99
N LEU A 20 -5.43 -2.88 5.12
CA LEU A 20 -5.46 -1.44 5.41
C LEU A 20 -6.88 -0.91 5.70
N ASN A 21 -7.88 -1.81 5.69
CA ASN A 21 -9.28 -1.49 5.94
C ASN A 21 -9.83 -0.36 5.03
N PHE A 22 -9.53 -0.48 3.73
CA PHE A 22 -9.98 0.48 2.72
C PHE A 22 -11.51 0.47 2.56
N PRO A 23 -12.10 1.59 2.11
CA PRO A 23 -13.54 1.69 1.90
C PRO A 23 -14.05 0.78 0.77
N GLU A 24 -15.35 0.43 0.79
CA GLU A 24 -15.98 -0.45 -0.20
C GLU A 24 -15.93 0.09 -1.64
N TYR A 25 -15.77 1.41 -1.81
CA TYR A 25 -15.65 2.06 -3.12
C TYR A 25 -14.23 1.99 -3.71
N TYR A 26 -13.30 1.27 -3.10
CA TYR A 26 -11.93 1.14 -3.57
C TYR A 26 -11.84 0.51 -4.98
N GLY A 27 -11.27 1.26 -5.93
CA GLY A 27 -11.25 0.92 -7.35
C GLY A 27 -10.28 -0.19 -7.79
N LYS A 28 -9.45 -0.72 -6.88
CA LYS A 28 -8.49 -1.81 -7.13
C LYS A 28 -7.53 -1.57 -8.31
N ASN A 29 -7.01 -0.35 -8.39
CA ASN A 29 -5.95 0.04 -9.32
C ASN A 29 -4.97 0.99 -8.61
N LEU A 30 -3.87 1.37 -9.28
CA LEU A 30 -2.83 2.21 -8.68
C LEU A 30 -3.32 3.62 -8.37
N ASP A 31 -4.13 4.22 -9.23
CA ASP A 31 -4.69 5.57 -8.97
C ASP A 31 -5.57 5.57 -7.72
N ALA A 32 -6.45 4.57 -7.58
CA ALA A 32 -7.28 4.41 -6.40
C ALA A 32 -6.47 4.08 -5.15
N LEU A 33 -5.35 3.34 -5.29
CA LEU A 33 -4.42 3.08 -4.18
C LEU A 33 -3.79 4.39 -3.71
N TYR A 34 -3.27 5.17 -4.65
CA TYR A 34 -2.68 6.47 -4.39
C TYR A 34 -3.66 7.40 -3.68
N ASP A 35 -4.88 7.56 -4.23
CA ASP A 35 -5.92 8.41 -3.66
C ASP A 35 -6.18 8.08 -2.18
N ILE A 36 -6.42 6.79 -1.89
CA ILE A 36 -6.67 6.35 -0.51
C ILE A 36 -5.47 6.62 0.39
N LEU A 37 -4.25 6.28 -0.05
CA LEU A 37 -3.04 6.47 0.75
C LEU A 37 -2.77 7.96 1.05
N THR A 38 -3.04 8.87 0.11
CA THR A 38 -2.88 10.32 0.33
C THR A 38 -3.89 10.92 1.31
N GLU A 39 -4.96 10.22 1.64
CA GLU A 39 -5.96 10.63 2.64
C GLU A 39 -5.82 9.91 3.98
N MET A 40 -4.88 8.96 4.11
CA MET A 40 -4.69 8.16 5.32
C MET A 40 -3.67 8.76 6.28
N ASP A 41 -3.91 8.60 7.58
CA ASP A 41 -2.93 8.89 8.64
C ASP A 41 -2.51 7.57 9.28
N CYS A 42 -1.43 6.98 8.78
CA CYS A 42 -0.92 5.71 9.27
C CYS A 42 0.56 5.46 8.92
N GLU A 43 1.13 4.47 9.60
CA GLU A 43 2.47 3.95 9.31
C GLU A 43 2.34 2.54 8.73
N ILE A 44 3.03 2.29 7.62
CA ILE A 44 2.98 1.04 6.85
C ILE A 44 4.39 0.48 6.71
N GLU A 45 4.56 -0.77 7.12
CA GLU A 45 5.80 -1.53 7.00
C GLU A 45 5.58 -2.67 5.99
N LEU A 46 6.46 -2.81 5.00
CA LEU A 46 6.42 -3.87 4.00
C LEU A 46 7.53 -4.90 4.22
N ILE A 47 7.17 -6.17 4.40
CA ILE A 47 8.10 -7.31 4.36
C ILE A 47 8.01 -8.06 3.02
N ASN A 48 9.04 -8.83 2.66
CA ASN A 48 9.11 -9.57 1.39
C ASN A 48 8.88 -8.65 0.17
N SER A 49 9.44 -7.44 0.17
CA SER A 49 9.21 -6.45 -0.89
C SER A 49 9.64 -6.92 -2.27
N GLU A 50 10.55 -7.89 -2.35
CA GLU A 50 11.00 -8.54 -3.59
C GLU A 50 9.86 -9.25 -4.35
N GLU A 51 8.77 -9.59 -3.66
CA GLU A 51 7.60 -10.24 -4.25
C GLU A 51 6.58 -9.23 -4.81
N VAL A 52 6.75 -7.94 -4.54
CA VAL A 52 5.80 -6.88 -4.92
C VAL A 52 6.23 -6.23 -6.22
N ASP A 53 5.27 -6.02 -7.14
CA ASP A 53 5.50 -5.24 -8.35
C ASP A 53 5.98 -3.82 -8.03
N LYS A 54 6.98 -3.37 -8.78
CA LYS A 54 7.61 -2.08 -8.56
C LYS A 54 6.62 -0.93 -8.59
N ASP A 55 5.62 -0.98 -9.47
CA ASP A 55 4.61 0.07 -9.62
C ASP A 55 3.77 0.25 -8.35
N ILE A 56 3.49 -0.82 -7.60
CA ILE A 56 2.81 -0.75 -6.31
C ILE A 56 3.72 -0.07 -5.29
N ILE A 57 4.99 -0.49 -5.20
CA ILE A 57 5.97 0.10 -4.26
C ILE A 57 6.16 1.59 -4.54
N ASP A 58 6.29 1.97 -5.81
CA ASP A 58 6.44 3.36 -6.23
C ASP A 58 5.18 4.16 -5.86
N THR A 59 3.98 3.60 -6.03
CA THR A 59 2.72 4.23 -5.57
C THR A 59 2.71 4.51 -4.06
N PHE A 60 3.15 3.55 -3.23
CA PHE A 60 3.24 3.77 -1.77
C PHE A 60 4.24 4.87 -1.40
N LYS A 61 5.37 4.93 -2.10
CA LYS A 61 6.40 5.96 -1.88
C LYS A 61 5.94 7.33 -2.32
N ASP A 62 5.30 7.42 -3.48
CA ASP A 62 4.78 8.66 -4.03
C ASP A 62 3.69 9.23 -3.09
N ALA A 63 2.76 8.38 -2.65
CA ALA A 63 1.74 8.80 -1.67
C ALA A 63 2.34 9.25 -0.34
N ALA A 64 3.36 8.54 0.18
CA ALA A 64 4.05 8.92 1.43
C ALA A 64 4.89 10.20 1.27
N SER A 65 5.31 10.55 0.05
CA SER A 65 5.98 11.82 -0.23
C SER A 65 5.02 13.00 -0.30
N GLU A 66 3.77 12.75 -0.69
CA GLU A 66 2.73 13.79 -0.84
C GLU A 66 1.91 13.98 0.44
N ASN A 67 1.85 12.97 1.30
CA ASN A 67 1.14 12.99 2.57
C ASN A 67 2.10 12.82 3.77
N ASP A 68 2.39 13.93 4.47
CA ASP A 68 3.27 13.97 5.64
C ASP A 68 2.83 13.05 6.81
N PHE A 69 1.56 12.63 6.83
CA PHE A 69 0.98 11.74 7.85
C PHE A 69 1.06 10.25 7.48
N LEU A 70 1.39 9.94 6.21
CA LEU A 70 1.62 8.58 5.76
C LEU A 70 3.11 8.25 5.82
N LYS A 71 3.48 7.24 6.60
CA LYS A 71 4.84 6.69 6.60
C LYS A 71 4.87 5.34 5.92
N PHE A 72 5.84 5.13 5.04
CA PHE A 72 6.06 3.86 4.37
C PHE A 72 7.52 3.42 4.48
N GLU A 73 7.75 2.25 5.08
CA GLU A 73 9.08 1.67 5.26
C GLU A 73 9.14 0.22 4.76
N ILE A 74 10.29 -0.16 4.21
CA ILE A 74 10.56 -1.53 3.75
C ILE A 74 11.49 -2.21 4.76
N LEU A 75 11.07 -3.38 5.24
CA LEU A 75 11.82 -4.22 6.15
C LEU A 75 12.44 -5.40 5.38
N TYR A 76 13.73 -5.64 5.64
CA TYR A 76 14.55 -6.67 4.99
C TYR A 76 14.70 -7.93 5.86
#